data_AF-A0A849QNA8-F1
#
_entry.id   AF-A0A849QNA8-F1
#
_cell.length_a   1.000
_cell.length_b   1.000
_cell.length_c   1.000
_cell.angle_alpha   90.00
_cell.angle_beta   90.00
_cell.angle_gamma   90.00
#
_symmetry.space_group_name_H-M   'P 1'
#
loop_
_entity.id
_entity.type
_entity.pdbx_description
1 polymer ?
#
loop_
_entity_poly.entity_id
_entity_poly.type
_entity_poly.pdbx_seq_one_letter_code
_entity_poly.pdbx_strand_id
1 'polypeptide(L)'
;MKIKSLDMSENIIQFYLDSGIKELYPPQAEAIEKGLLSNKNILAAIPTASGKTLLAELAMLKSIKNGGKALYIVPLRALASEKYDRFKEFAPLGIKAGISTGDFESRDEWLGVNDIIVATSEKTDSLLRNETSWMQDITTIVVDEVHLLDSANRGPTLEVTIAKLMKLNPGAQIIALSATVGNAQEVADWLGANLVLSEWRPTDLHEGVFYGDAINFSDSQKPIRQTTGDAAVNLVLDTLRDGGQCLVFESSRRNCTGFAKTASRNVAKVLSENEKAALDEI
;
A
#
# COMPACT_ATOMS: atom_id res chain seq x y z
N MET A 1 -1.08 -14.64 14.52
CA MET A 1 -0.70 -14.07 15.84
C MET A 1 -1.78 -13.10 16.29
N LYS A 2 -2.22 -13.09 17.56
CA LYS A 2 -3.32 -12.21 18.00
C LYS A 2 -2.83 -10.78 18.22
N ILE A 3 -3.61 -9.77 17.82
CA ILE A 3 -3.25 -8.36 18.08
C ILE A 3 -3.08 -8.08 19.58
N LYS A 4 -3.89 -8.74 20.43
CA LYS A 4 -3.81 -8.62 21.89
C LYS A 4 -2.49 -9.09 22.50
N SER A 5 -1.68 -9.87 21.79
CA SER A 5 -0.37 -10.33 22.29
C SER A 5 0.80 -9.45 21.87
N LEU A 6 0.55 -8.36 21.14
CA LEU A 6 1.61 -7.45 20.70
C LEU A 6 2.10 -6.60 21.88
N ASP A 7 3.40 -6.33 21.92
CA ASP A 7 4.01 -5.39 22.86
C ASP A 7 3.69 -3.94 22.46
N MET A 8 2.45 -3.52 22.71
CA MET A 8 1.94 -2.18 22.44
C MET A 8 1.01 -1.72 23.57
N SER A 9 0.76 -0.41 23.63
CA SER A 9 -0.16 0.15 24.62
C SER A 9 -1.60 -0.31 24.37
N GLU A 10 -2.36 -0.46 25.46
CA GLU A 10 -3.73 -0.99 25.42
C GLU A 10 -4.66 -0.19 24.50
N ASN A 11 -4.50 1.14 24.43
CA ASN A 11 -5.29 1.99 23.54
C ASN A 11 -5.04 1.70 22.05
N ILE A 12 -3.81 1.38 21.64
CA ILE A 12 -3.50 0.99 20.24
C ILE A 12 -4.12 -0.37 19.96
N ILE A 13 -3.96 -1.33 20.88
CA ILE A 13 -4.56 -2.67 20.75
C ILE A 13 -6.08 -2.53 20.59
N GLN A 14 -6.72 -1.71 21.43
CA GLN A 14 -8.16 -1.51 21.40
C GLN A 14 -8.62 -0.85 20.09
N PHE A 15 -7.90 0.16 19.60
CA PHE A 15 -8.18 0.81 18.31
C PHE A 15 -8.27 -0.21 17.16
N TYR A 16 -7.33 -1.16 17.10
CA TYR A 16 -7.34 -2.19 16.06
C TYR A 16 -8.45 -3.22 16.24
N LEU A 17 -8.77 -3.60 17.48
CA LEU A 17 -9.88 -4.50 17.77
C LEU A 17 -11.22 -3.89 17.36
N ASP A 18 -11.42 -2.61 17.64
CA ASP A 18 -12.62 -1.85 17.26
C ASP A 18 -12.73 -1.68 15.74
N SER A 19 -11.58 -1.61 15.05
CA SER A 19 -11.48 -1.63 13.59
C SER A 19 -11.68 -3.03 12.97
N GLY A 20 -11.94 -4.06 13.79
CA GLY A 20 -12.17 -5.43 13.35
C GLY A 20 -10.90 -6.28 13.16
N ILE A 21 -9.71 -5.72 13.38
CA ILE A 21 -8.43 -6.43 13.24
C ILE A 21 -8.12 -7.19 14.53
N LYS A 22 -8.35 -8.50 14.52
CA LYS A 22 -8.15 -9.38 15.69
C LYS A 22 -6.85 -10.16 15.64
N GLU A 23 -6.40 -10.53 14.45
CA GLU A 23 -5.24 -11.38 14.23
C GLU A 23 -4.42 -10.87 13.04
N LEU A 24 -3.10 -11.01 13.16
CA LEU A 24 -2.14 -10.75 12.10
C LEU A 24 -2.08 -11.92 11.13
N TYR A 25 -1.97 -11.59 9.85
CA TYR A 25 -1.64 -12.55 8.80
C TYR A 25 -0.26 -13.16 8.98
N PRO A 26 0.03 -14.34 8.40
CA PRO A 26 1.32 -15.01 8.58
C PRO A 26 2.54 -14.13 8.27
N PRO A 27 2.60 -13.40 7.13
CA PRO A 27 3.76 -12.54 6.85
C PRO A 27 3.87 -11.36 7.83
N GLN A 28 2.73 -10.91 8.37
CA GLN A 28 2.73 -9.83 9.35
C GLN A 28 3.28 -10.32 10.70
N ALA A 29 2.88 -11.51 11.14
CA ALA A 29 3.40 -12.15 12.34
C ALA A 29 4.91 -12.41 12.23
N GLU A 30 5.38 -12.87 11.08
CA GLU A 30 6.81 -13.05 10.80
C GLU A 30 7.60 -11.73 10.95
N ALA A 31 7.04 -10.60 10.50
CA ALA A 31 7.68 -9.30 10.70
C ALA A 31 7.80 -8.93 12.20
N ILE A 32 6.79 -9.24 13.02
CA ILE A 32 6.86 -9.05 14.48
C ILE A 32 7.99 -9.89 15.07
N GLU A 33 8.07 -11.17 14.70
CA GLU A 33 9.12 -12.09 15.16
C GLU A 33 10.53 -11.65 14.72
N LYS A 34 10.65 -11.03 13.54
CA LYS A 34 11.88 -10.42 13.03
C LYS A 34 12.21 -9.07 13.67
N GLY A 35 11.45 -8.63 14.66
CA GLY A 35 11.79 -7.50 15.51
C GLY A 35 11.18 -6.16 15.07
N LEU A 36 10.06 -6.17 14.32
CA LEU A 36 9.33 -4.95 13.95
C LEU A 36 9.02 -4.06 15.18
N LEU A 37 8.59 -4.66 16.30
CA LEU A 37 8.28 -3.92 17.53
C LEU A 37 9.48 -3.75 18.47
N SER A 38 10.67 -4.19 18.05
CA SER A 38 11.94 -4.11 18.78
C SER A 38 12.97 -3.22 18.07
N ASN A 39 12.47 -2.23 17.31
CA ASN A 39 13.27 -1.25 16.57
C ASN A 39 14.26 -1.86 15.57
N LYS A 40 13.99 -3.06 15.02
CA LYS A 40 14.77 -3.62 13.91
C LYS A 40 14.26 -3.09 12.58
N ASN A 41 15.17 -2.80 11.65
CA ASN A 41 14.79 -2.46 10.29
C ASN A 41 14.13 -3.69 9.64
N ILE A 42 13.04 -3.49 8.92
CA ILE A 42 12.28 -4.56 8.25
C ILE A 42 12.12 -4.20 6.77
N LEU A 43 12.38 -5.17 5.89
CA LEU A 43 11.94 -5.11 4.50
C LEU A 43 10.86 -6.17 4.32
N ALA A 44 9.62 -5.75 4.06
CA ALA A 44 8.51 -6.65 3.77
C ALA A 44 8.22 -6.68 2.27
N ALA A 45 8.69 -7.74 1.60
CA ALA A 45 8.39 -8.04 0.19
C ALA A 45 7.23 -9.04 0.13
N ILE A 46 6.01 -8.50 0.18
CA ILE A 46 4.77 -9.28 0.26
C ILE A 46 3.69 -8.70 -0.69
N PRO A 47 2.75 -9.51 -1.20
CA PRO A 47 1.67 -9.06 -2.08
C PRO A 47 0.83 -7.90 -1.50
N THR A 48 0.26 -7.08 -2.39
CA THR A 48 -0.48 -5.84 -2.04
C THR A 48 -1.81 -6.08 -1.29
N ALA A 49 -2.23 -7.33 -1.09
CA ALA A 49 -3.38 -7.69 -0.24
C ALA A 49 -3.00 -8.17 1.17
N SER A 50 -1.71 -8.41 1.45
CA SER A 50 -1.25 -9.07 2.68
C SER A 50 -1.05 -8.10 3.85
N GLY A 51 -1.55 -6.86 3.70
CA GLY A 51 -1.61 -5.86 4.76
C GLY A 51 -0.26 -5.21 5.11
N LYS A 52 0.52 -4.80 4.10
CA LYS A 52 1.78 -4.04 4.24
C LYS A 52 1.61 -2.78 5.09
N THR A 53 0.53 -2.03 4.87
CA THR A 53 0.24 -0.79 5.62
C THR A 53 0.18 -1.04 7.12
N LEU A 54 -0.40 -2.16 7.57
CA LEU A 54 -0.51 -2.46 9.01
C LEU A 54 0.87 -2.62 9.66
N LEU A 55 1.87 -3.19 8.96
CA LEU A 55 3.23 -3.29 9.49
C LEU A 55 3.86 -1.92 9.75
N ALA A 56 3.69 -1.01 8.79
CA ALA A 56 4.14 0.37 8.94
C ALA A 56 3.40 1.08 10.08
N GLU A 57 2.07 0.94 10.16
CA GLU A 57 1.29 1.55 11.24
C GLU A 57 1.76 1.08 12.62
N LEU A 58 1.93 -0.23 12.82
CA LEU A 58 2.38 -0.79 14.10
C LEU A 58 3.75 -0.23 14.53
N ALA A 59 4.71 -0.19 13.61
CA ALA A 59 6.05 0.37 13.88
C ALA A 59 5.99 1.87 14.20
N MET A 60 5.27 2.66 13.40
CA MET A 60 5.13 4.10 13.62
C MET A 60 4.44 4.40 14.95
N LEU A 61 3.33 3.73 15.25
CA LEU A 61 2.56 3.96 16.47
C LEU A 61 3.36 3.58 17.72
N LYS A 62 4.12 2.48 17.69
CA LYS A 62 5.03 2.09 18.78
C LYS A 62 6.09 3.17 19.03
N SER A 63 6.71 3.66 17.96
CA SER A 63 7.73 4.70 18.05
C SER A 63 7.19 6.04 18.58
N ILE A 64 6.04 6.48 18.08
CA ILE A 64 5.38 7.73 18.50
C ILE A 64 4.98 7.67 19.98
N LYS A 65 4.49 6.52 20.47
CA LYS A 65 4.19 6.35 21.91
C LYS A 65 5.43 6.43 22.79
N ASN A 66 6.62 6.23 22.25
CA ASN A 66 7.89 6.42 22.92
C ASN A 66 8.46 7.85 22.75
N GLY A 67 7.66 8.80 22.23
CA GLY A 67 8.07 10.19 22.01
C GLY A 67 8.73 10.45 20.65
N GLY A 68 8.68 9.47 19.73
CA GLY A 68 9.25 9.60 18.40
C GLY A 68 8.36 10.32 17.39
N LYS A 69 8.92 10.56 16.20
CA LYS A 69 8.22 11.04 15.00
C LYS A 69 8.41 10.06 13.84
N ALA A 70 7.39 9.92 12.98
CA ALA A 70 7.39 9.04 11.84
C ALA A 70 7.30 9.80 10.50
N LEU A 71 8.11 9.38 9.54
CA LEU A 71 8.04 9.81 8.13
C LEU A 71 7.58 8.64 7.27
N TYR A 72 6.50 8.83 6.51
CA TYR A 72 5.98 7.84 5.57
C TYR A 72 6.17 8.35 4.15
N ILE A 73 7.06 7.70 3.40
CA ILE A 73 7.42 8.06 2.03
C ILE A 73 6.61 7.22 1.05
N VAL A 74 5.93 7.87 0.11
CA VAL A 74 5.19 7.24 -0.98
C VAL A 74 5.71 7.69 -2.34
N PRO A 75 5.47 6.92 -3.42
CA PRO A 75 5.95 7.30 -4.75
C PRO A 75 5.04 8.24 -5.53
N LEU A 76 3.79 8.44 -5.08
CA LEU A 76 2.79 9.23 -5.81
C LEU A 76 2.00 10.12 -4.86
N ARG A 77 1.64 11.31 -5.34
CA ARG A 77 0.81 12.27 -4.59
C ARG A 77 -0.55 11.68 -4.20
N ALA A 78 -1.18 10.91 -5.10
CA ALA A 78 -2.46 10.28 -4.82
C ALA A 78 -2.37 9.27 -3.66
N LEU A 79 -1.30 8.47 -3.63
CA LEU A 79 -1.03 7.55 -2.52
C LEU A 79 -0.75 8.30 -1.23
N ALA A 80 -0.11 9.48 -1.30
CA ALA A 80 0.13 10.28 -0.11
C ALA A 80 -1.19 10.75 0.52
N SER A 81 -2.13 11.20 -0.31
CA SER A 81 -3.47 11.59 0.15
C SER A 81 -4.21 10.40 0.79
N GLU A 82 -4.17 9.23 0.16
CA GLU A 82 -4.75 8.00 0.72
C GLU A 82 -4.15 7.65 2.10
N LYS A 83 -2.82 7.64 2.22
CA LYS A 83 -2.16 7.33 3.51
C LYS A 83 -2.41 8.40 4.55
N TYR A 84 -2.45 9.67 4.16
CA TYR A 84 -2.79 10.76 5.06
C TYR A 84 -4.22 10.63 5.60
N ASP A 85 -5.19 10.28 4.74
CA ASP A 85 -6.57 10.04 5.15
C ASP A 85 -6.65 8.88 6.16
N ARG A 86 -5.94 7.78 5.88
CA ARG A 86 -5.82 6.66 6.81
C ARG A 86 -5.19 7.06 8.15
N PHE A 87 -4.10 7.81 8.16
CA PHE A 87 -3.39 8.15 9.40
C PHE A 87 -4.10 9.23 10.24
N LYS A 88 -5.01 10.01 9.65
CA LYS A 88 -5.91 10.89 10.41
C LYS A 88 -6.86 10.12 11.32
N GLU A 89 -7.15 8.85 11.02
CA GLU A 89 -7.96 8.00 11.88
C GLU A 89 -7.30 7.74 13.24
N PHE A 90 -6.00 8.02 13.42
CA PHE A 90 -5.31 7.92 14.71
C PHE A 90 -5.51 9.13 15.63
N ALA A 91 -6.29 10.14 15.23
CA ALA A 91 -6.62 11.28 16.09
C ALA A 91 -7.17 10.90 17.48
N PRO A 92 -8.03 9.87 17.65
CA PRO A 92 -8.48 9.41 18.98
C PRO A 92 -7.35 8.90 19.88
N LEU A 93 -6.22 8.50 19.31
CA LEU A 93 -5.02 8.09 20.05
C LEU A 93 -4.14 9.29 20.47
N GLY A 94 -4.56 10.51 20.14
CA GLY A 94 -3.81 11.75 20.37
C GLY A 94 -2.71 11.99 19.34
N ILE A 95 -2.75 11.32 18.19
CA ILE A 95 -1.71 11.33 17.16
C ILE A 95 -2.16 12.22 16.00
N LYS A 96 -1.29 13.14 15.57
CA LYS A 96 -1.54 14.07 14.47
C LYS A 96 -0.78 13.63 13.22
N ALA A 97 -1.51 13.56 12.10
CA ALA A 97 -0.92 13.34 10.78
C ALA A 97 -0.81 14.67 10.02
N GLY A 98 0.27 14.82 9.25
CA GLY A 98 0.49 15.87 8.27
C GLY A 98 0.85 15.29 6.91
N ILE A 99 0.67 16.06 5.84
CA ILE A 99 0.99 15.67 4.48
C ILE A 99 1.78 16.76 3.76
N SER A 100 2.82 16.36 3.03
CA SER A 100 3.57 17.25 2.15
C SER A 100 3.85 16.60 0.80
N THR A 101 3.11 17.02 -0.21
CA THR A 101 3.23 16.52 -1.59
C THR A 101 3.51 17.62 -2.60
N GLY A 102 3.52 18.88 -2.16
CA GLY A 102 3.43 20.09 -2.99
C GLY A 102 4.77 20.74 -3.32
N ASP A 103 4.80 22.07 -3.16
CA ASP A 103 5.87 22.97 -3.57
C ASP A 103 7.25 22.56 -3.03
N PHE A 104 8.25 22.49 -3.92
CA PHE A 104 9.60 22.04 -3.59
C PHE A 104 10.44 23.12 -2.89
N GLU A 105 9.98 24.37 -2.86
CA GLU A 105 10.73 25.51 -2.31
C GLU A 105 10.39 25.82 -0.84
N SER A 106 9.37 25.18 -0.26
CA SER A 106 8.99 25.39 1.15
C SER A 106 9.77 24.49 2.12
N ARG A 107 10.18 25.07 3.26
CA ARG A 107 10.74 24.34 4.41
C ARG A 107 9.70 23.51 5.18
N ASP A 108 8.41 23.84 5.04
CA ASP A 108 7.31 23.20 5.75
C ASP A 108 7.54 22.99 7.26
N GLU A 109 8.10 24.00 7.95
CA GLU A 109 8.34 23.93 9.41
C GLU A 109 7.06 23.71 10.22
N TRP A 110 5.92 24.17 9.68
CA TRP A 110 4.60 23.93 10.27
C TRP A 110 4.26 22.44 10.41
N LEU A 111 4.90 21.53 9.65
CA LEU A 111 4.69 20.09 9.77
C LEU A 111 5.28 19.50 11.05
N GLY A 112 6.24 20.18 11.70
CA GLY A 112 6.92 19.67 12.88
C GLY A 112 5.99 19.36 14.07
N VAL A 113 4.80 19.98 14.09
CA VAL A 113 3.75 19.72 15.11
C VAL A 113 3.05 18.36 14.94
N ASN A 114 3.25 17.67 13.82
CA ASN A 114 2.63 16.39 13.53
C ASN A 114 3.53 15.23 13.93
N ASP A 115 2.94 14.13 14.37
CA ASP A 115 3.64 12.92 14.79
C ASP A 115 3.95 12.00 13.60
N ILE A 116 3.06 11.97 12.61
CA ILE A 116 3.22 11.25 11.33
C ILE A 116 3.23 12.25 10.20
N ILE A 117 4.22 12.19 9.32
CA ILE A 117 4.31 13.05 8.14
C ILE A 117 4.35 12.15 6.90
N VAL A 118 3.40 12.35 5.99
CA VAL A 118 3.35 11.64 4.71
C VAL A 118 3.92 12.53 3.62
N ALA A 119 4.90 12.05 2.86
CA ALA A 119 5.51 12.82 1.78
C ALA A 119 5.87 11.97 0.56
N THR A 120 6.04 12.60 -0.60
CA THR A 120 6.65 11.92 -1.75
C THR A 120 8.17 11.88 -1.63
N SER A 121 8.84 10.94 -2.29
CA SER A 121 10.31 10.85 -2.29
C SER A 121 10.97 12.17 -2.72
N GLU A 122 10.45 12.82 -3.76
CA GLU A 122 10.97 14.10 -4.24
C GLU A 122 10.77 15.22 -3.23
N LYS A 123 9.64 15.21 -2.50
CA LYS A 123 9.39 16.21 -1.46
C LYS A 123 10.26 15.97 -0.23
N THR A 124 10.49 14.72 0.16
CA THR A 124 11.44 14.38 1.22
C THR A 124 12.86 14.83 0.86
N ASP A 125 13.33 14.60 -0.38
CA ASP A 125 14.65 15.12 -0.81
C ASP A 125 14.70 16.65 -0.77
N SER A 126 13.61 17.34 -1.14
CA SER A 126 13.49 18.80 -0.98
C SER A 126 13.61 19.25 0.49
N LEU A 127 12.91 18.61 1.41
CA LEU A 127 12.96 18.93 2.85
C LEU A 127 14.37 18.71 3.43
N LEU A 128 15.05 17.64 3.01
CA LEU A 128 16.44 17.38 3.38
C LEU A 128 17.38 18.49 2.88
N ARG A 129 17.24 18.92 1.63
CA ARG A 129 18.07 20.01 1.06
C ARG A 129 17.82 21.35 1.74
N ASN A 130 16.59 21.58 2.21
CA ASN A 130 16.19 22.82 2.86
C ASN A 130 16.51 22.85 4.37
N GLU A 131 17.13 21.79 4.90
CA GLU A 131 17.51 21.64 6.32
C GLU A 131 16.33 21.86 7.28
N THR A 132 15.16 21.34 6.91
CA THR A 132 13.94 21.44 7.72
C THR A 132 14.17 20.88 9.12
N SER A 133 13.87 21.67 10.15
CA SER A 133 14.32 21.40 11.52
C SER A 133 13.83 20.06 12.09
N TRP A 134 12.59 19.69 11.85
CA TRP A 134 11.98 18.49 12.42
C TRP A 134 12.47 17.17 11.78
N MET A 135 13.24 17.21 10.69
CA MET A 135 13.77 16.01 10.03
C MET A 135 14.72 15.22 10.94
N GLN A 136 15.45 15.91 11.81
CA GLN A 136 16.35 15.28 12.78
C GLN A 136 15.61 14.52 13.91
N ASP A 137 14.33 14.86 14.14
CA ASP A 137 13.49 14.24 15.17
C ASP A 137 12.83 12.94 14.70
N ILE A 138 13.03 12.57 13.43
CA ILE A 138 12.47 11.35 12.85
C ILE A 138 13.15 10.12 13.47
N THR A 139 12.32 9.22 13.95
CA THR A 139 12.71 7.97 14.64
C THR A 139 12.23 6.72 13.90
N THR A 140 11.26 6.86 12.99
CA THR A 140 10.77 5.79 12.14
C THR A 140 10.56 6.31 10.73
N ILE A 141 11.07 5.57 9.75
CA ILE A 141 11.00 5.91 8.33
C ILE A 141 10.35 4.74 7.62
N VAL A 142 9.19 4.99 7.02
CA VAL A 142 8.52 4.01 6.17
C VAL A 142 8.78 4.38 4.71
N VAL A 143 9.23 3.41 3.93
CA VAL A 143 9.42 3.56 2.48
C VAL A 143 8.45 2.63 1.78
N ASP A 144 7.37 3.20 1.26
CA ASP A 144 6.36 2.43 0.53
C ASP A 144 6.76 2.24 -0.93
N GLU A 145 6.43 1.09 -1.49
CA GLU A 145 6.79 0.66 -2.84
C GLU A 145 8.29 0.78 -3.16
N VAL A 146 9.14 0.27 -2.26
CA VAL A 146 10.61 0.31 -2.41
C VAL A 146 11.11 -0.42 -3.67
N HIS A 147 10.30 -1.29 -4.28
CA HIS A 147 10.58 -1.88 -5.60
C HIS A 147 10.84 -0.84 -6.69
N LEU A 148 10.38 0.40 -6.51
CA LEU A 148 10.67 1.51 -7.41
C LEU A 148 12.13 1.95 -7.43
N LEU A 149 12.98 1.42 -6.55
CA LEU A 149 14.43 1.53 -6.68
C LEU A 149 14.93 1.02 -8.04
N ASP A 150 14.28 0.02 -8.63
CA ASP A 150 14.61 -0.50 -9.96
C ASP A 150 14.06 0.39 -11.11
N SER A 151 13.35 1.47 -10.78
CA SER A 151 12.83 2.40 -11.79
C SER A 151 13.94 3.35 -12.28
N ALA A 152 14.21 3.34 -13.59
CA ALA A 152 15.22 4.23 -14.20
C ALA A 152 15.01 5.73 -13.91
N ASN A 153 13.75 6.19 -13.77
CA ASN A 153 13.45 7.61 -13.58
C ASN A 153 13.32 8.02 -12.11
N ARG A 154 12.94 7.10 -11.21
CA ARG A 154 12.60 7.42 -9.81
C ARG A 154 13.52 6.77 -8.80
N GLY A 155 14.12 5.64 -9.16
CA GLY A 155 15.04 4.88 -8.33
C GLY A 155 16.19 5.73 -7.78
N PRO A 156 16.92 6.50 -8.62
CA PRO A 156 18.02 7.32 -8.13
C PRO A 156 17.62 8.35 -7.08
N THR A 157 16.46 9.00 -7.26
CA THR A 157 15.95 9.97 -6.26
C THR A 157 15.57 9.27 -4.96
N LEU A 158 14.88 8.12 -5.04
CA LEU A 158 14.50 7.35 -3.86
C LEU A 158 15.74 6.84 -3.10
N GLU A 159 16.71 6.27 -3.80
CA GLU A 159 17.96 5.75 -3.23
C GLU A 159 18.72 6.85 -2.48
N VAL A 160 18.95 8.00 -3.14
CA VAL A 160 19.64 9.15 -2.52
C VAL A 160 18.88 9.69 -1.32
N THR A 161 17.54 9.72 -1.38
CA THR A 161 16.69 10.16 -0.27
C THR A 161 16.86 9.26 0.95
N ILE A 162 16.79 7.95 0.76
CA ILE A 162 16.97 6.96 1.83
C ILE A 162 18.38 7.05 2.42
N ALA A 163 19.41 7.13 1.57
CA ALA A 163 20.80 7.22 2.04
C ALA A 163 21.06 8.48 2.88
N LYS A 164 20.49 9.64 2.49
CA LYS A 164 20.57 10.88 3.27
C LYS A 164 19.83 10.76 4.60
N LEU A 165 18.67 10.13 4.63
CA LEU A 165 17.92 9.88 5.85
C LEU A 165 18.67 8.96 6.82
N MET A 166 19.25 7.86 6.32
CA MET A 166 20.09 6.96 7.11
C MET A 166 21.27 7.69 7.75
N LYS A 167 21.84 8.65 7.02
CA LYS A 167 22.93 9.48 7.52
C LYS A 167 22.45 10.50 8.57
N LEU A 168 21.30 11.13 8.36
CA LEU A 168 20.74 12.14 9.26
C LEU A 168 20.22 11.51 10.56
N ASN A 169 19.57 10.36 10.47
CA ASN A 169 18.91 9.67 11.56
C ASN A 169 19.45 8.23 11.70
N PRO A 170 20.72 8.03 12.11
CA PRO A 170 21.34 6.71 12.17
C PRO A 170 20.68 5.73 13.17
N GLY A 171 19.88 6.25 14.11
CA GLY A 171 19.09 5.44 15.05
C GLY A 171 17.63 5.24 14.63
N ALA A 172 17.19 5.80 13.50
CA ALA A 172 15.82 5.64 13.04
C ALA A 172 15.57 4.23 12.50
N GLN A 173 14.44 3.65 12.87
CA GLN A 173 13.99 2.37 12.33
C GLN A 173 13.47 2.56 10.90
N ILE A 174 13.93 1.74 9.97
CA ILE A 174 13.49 1.74 8.57
C ILE A 174 12.56 0.56 8.30
N ILE A 175 11.36 0.87 7.82
CA ILE A 175 10.36 -0.10 7.36
C ILE A 175 10.17 0.06 5.86
N ALA A 176 10.76 -0.83 5.07
CA ALA A 176 10.62 -0.83 3.62
C ALA A 176 9.51 -1.81 3.21
N LEU A 177 8.53 -1.32 2.44
CA LEU A 177 7.40 -2.10 1.98
C LEU A 177 7.50 -2.27 0.47
N SER A 178 7.37 -3.51 0.00
CA SER A 178 7.53 -3.84 -1.41
C SER A 178 6.48 -4.85 -1.85
N ALA A 179 6.04 -4.77 -3.11
CA ALA A 179 5.59 -5.97 -3.82
C ALA A 179 6.75 -6.97 -3.93
N THR A 180 6.43 -8.22 -4.26
CA THR A 180 7.40 -9.29 -4.47
C THR A 180 8.41 -8.89 -5.56
N VAL A 181 9.70 -8.85 -5.23
CA VAL A 181 10.79 -8.43 -6.13
C VAL A 181 11.96 -9.40 -6.05
N GLY A 182 12.64 -9.61 -7.19
CA GLY A 182 13.75 -10.58 -7.29
C GLY A 182 14.99 -10.20 -6.49
N ASN A 183 15.28 -8.91 -6.31
CA ASN A 183 16.45 -8.41 -5.59
C ASN A 183 16.15 -7.98 -4.13
N ALA A 184 15.06 -8.49 -3.52
CA ALA A 184 14.65 -8.09 -2.17
C ALA A 184 15.76 -8.26 -1.12
N GLN A 185 16.59 -9.31 -1.24
CA GLN A 185 17.69 -9.57 -0.31
C GLN A 185 18.79 -8.50 -0.40
N GLU A 186 19.17 -8.08 -1.60
CA GLU A 186 20.19 -7.05 -1.79
C GLU A 186 19.75 -5.71 -1.19
N VAL A 187 18.48 -5.34 -1.39
CA VAL A 187 17.91 -4.13 -0.79
C VAL A 187 17.84 -4.26 0.74
N ALA A 188 17.50 -5.43 1.26
CA ALA A 188 17.47 -5.67 2.70
C ALA A 188 18.87 -5.53 3.31
N ASP A 189 19.89 -6.09 2.67
CA ASP A 189 21.29 -6.02 3.12
C ASP A 189 21.79 -4.56 3.13
N TRP A 190 21.48 -3.78 2.08
CA TRP A 190 21.81 -2.36 2.00
C TRP A 190 21.16 -1.54 3.14
N LEU A 191 19.90 -1.83 3.47
CA LEU A 191 19.16 -1.17 4.55
C LEU A 191 19.52 -1.70 5.96
N GLY A 192 20.32 -2.76 6.06
CA GLY A 192 20.53 -3.49 7.31
C GLY A 192 19.22 -4.03 7.91
N ALA A 193 18.30 -4.46 7.04
CA ALA A 193 16.94 -4.84 7.40
C ALA A 193 16.75 -6.36 7.40
N ASN A 194 15.91 -6.85 8.32
CA ASN A 194 15.45 -8.22 8.29
C ASN A 194 14.40 -8.37 7.18
N LEU A 195 14.69 -9.22 6.20
CA LEU A 195 13.80 -9.50 5.07
C LEU A 195 12.63 -10.40 5.49
N VAL A 196 11.40 -9.98 5.23
CA VAL A 196 10.18 -10.80 5.24
C VAL A 196 9.77 -10.99 3.78
N LEU A 197 9.86 -12.21 3.28
CA LEU A 197 9.51 -12.57 1.91
C LEU A 197 8.40 -13.62 1.95
N SER A 198 7.26 -13.32 1.35
CA SER A 198 6.12 -14.24 1.36
C SER A 198 5.20 -14.02 0.17
N GLU A 199 4.75 -15.10 -0.44
CA GLU A 199 3.70 -15.10 -1.48
C GLU A 199 2.28 -15.25 -0.90
N TRP A 200 2.16 -15.32 0.43
CA TRP A 200 0.88 -15.55 1.09
C TRP A 200 -0.13 -14.43 0.78
N ARG A 201 -1.37 -14.82 0.51
CA ARG A 201 -2.51 -13.91 0.25
C ARG A 201 -3.71 -14.32 1.11
N PRO A 202 -4.55 -13.37 1.55
CA PRO A 202 -5.77 -13.68 2.32
C PRO A 202 -6.86 -14.35 1.47
N THR A 203 -6.81 -14.14 0.16
CA THR A 203 -7.71 -14.76 -0.82
C THR A 203 -6.90 -15.44 -1.89
N ASP A 204 -7.33 -16.63 -2.29
CA ASP A 204 -6.71 -17.39 -3.35
C ASP A 204 -6.74 -16.61 -4.67
N LEU A 205 -5.62 -16.64 -5.39
CA LEU A 205 -5.49 -16.05 -6.71
C LEU A 205 -5.46 -17.17 -7.74
N HIS A 206 -6.48 -17.21 -8.60
CA HIS A 206 -6.52 -18.12 -9.75
C HIS A 206 -6.16 -17.38 -11.02
N GLU A 207 -5.02 -17.73 -11.62
CA GLU A 207 -4.55 -17.14 -12.87
C GLU A 207 -4.89 -18.05 -14.04
N GLY A 208 -5.50 -17.49 -15.08
CA GLY A 208 -5.89 -18.25 -16.25
C GLY A 208 -5.85 -17.43 -17.54
N VAL A 209 -5.70 -18.12 -18.67
CA VAL A 209 -5.67 -17.53 -20.01
C VAL A 209 -6.97 -17.84 -20.71
N PHE A 210 -7.71 -16.79 -21.06
CA PHE A 210 -8.90 -16.93 -21.89
C PHE A 210 -8.52 -17.16 -23.36
N TYR A 211 -8.99 -18.25 -23.95
CA TYR A 211 -8.84 -18.54 -25.37
C TYR A 211 -10.00 -19.40 -25.88
N GLY A 212 -10.48 -19.09 -27.09
CA GLY A 212 -11.68 -19.73 -27.63
C GLY A 212 -12.92 -19.31 -26.84
N ASP A 213 -13.51 -20.25 -26.12
CA ASP A 213 -14.70 -20.06 -25.30
C ASP A 213 -14.49 -20.41 -23.82
N ALA A 214 -13.25 -20.56 -23.35
CA ALA A 214 -12.96 -20.94 -21.96
C ALA A 214 -11.76 -20.18 -21.37
N ILE A 215 -11.77 -20.01 -20.06
CA ILE A 215 -10.59 -19.66 -19.26
C ILE A 215 -9.84 -20.95 -18.96
N ASN A 216 -8.56 -20.97 -19.33
CA ASN A 216 -7.65 -22.08 -19.06
C ASN A 216 -6.80 -21.72 -17.85
N PHE A 217 -7.09 -22.35 -16.72
CA PHE A 217 -6.24 -22.30 -15.52
C PHE A 217 -5.14 -23.37 -15.62
N SER A 218 -4.19 -23.35 -14.68
CA SER A 218 -3.10 -24.33 -14.64
C SER A 218 -3.59 -25.78 -14.43
N ASP A 219 -4.71 -25.95 -13.72
CA ASP A 219 -5.24 -27.25 -13.28
C ASP A 219 -6.66 -27.55 -13.80
N SER A 220 -7.32 -26.56 -14.40
CA SER A 220 -8.75 -26.62 -14.72
C SER A 220 -9.12 -25.71 -15.89
N GLN A 221 -10.33 -25.88 -16.41
CA GLN A 221 -10.91 -25.01 -17.43
C GLN A 221 -12.30 -24.56 -17.00
N LYS A 222 -12.60 -23.25 -17.15
CA LYS A 222 -13.95 -22.68 -16.96
C LYS A 222 -14.50 -22.24 -18.32
N PRO A 223 -15.49 -22.95 -18.89
CA PRO A 223 -16.20 -22.48 -20.07
C PRO A 223 -16.91 -21.15 -19.79
N ILE A 224 -16.89 -20.25 -20.77
CA ILE A 224 -17.49 -18.92 -20.71
C ILE A 224 -18.53 -18.80 -21.80
N ARG A 225 -19.73 -18.38 -21.42
CA ARG A 225 -20.84 -18.22 -22.35
C ARG A 225 -20.57 -17.07 -23.34
N GLN A 226 -20.48 -17.39 -24.62
CA GLN A 226 -20.26 -16.41 -25.69
C GLN A 226 -21.58 -15.71 -26.07
N THR A 227 -21.94 -14.66 -25.33
CA THR A 227 -23.17 -13.87 -25.59
C THR A 227 -22.99 -12.69 -26.53
N THR A 228 -21.75 -12.26 -26.75
CA THR A 228 -21.37 -11.15 -27.61
C THR A 228 -20.18 -11.57 -28.48
N GLY A 229 -19.88 -10.80 -29.53
CA GLY A 229 -18.68 -10.99 -30.34
C GLY A 229 -17.37 -10.53 -29.66
N ASP A 230 -17.46 -9.96 -28.45
CA ASP A 230 -16.31 -9.46 -27.70
C ASP A 230 -16.04 -10.38 -26.50
N ALA A 231 -14.88 -11.04 -26.54
CA ALA A 231 -14.43 -11.99 -25.53
C ALA A 231 -14.33 -11.36 -24.13
N ALA A 232 -13.77 -10.14 -24.04
CA ALA A 232 -13.59 -9.46 -22.76
C ALA A 232 -14.94 -9.02 -22.17
N VAL A 233 -15.89 -8.61 -23.01
CA VAL A 233 -17.27 -8.35 -22.55
C VAL A 233 -17.92 -9.63 -22.03
N ASN A 234 -17.71 -10.78 -22.68
CA ASN A 234 -18.27 -12.06 -22.21
C ASN A 234 -17.73 -12.45 -20.83
N LEU A 235 -16.43 -12.22 -20.56
CA LEU A 235 -15.82 -12.43 -19.23
C LEU A 235 -16.42 -11.51 -18.15
N VAL A 236 -16.64 -10.23 -18.49
CA VAL A 236 -17.28 -9.28 -17.58
C VAL A 236 -18.70 -9.73 -17.25
N LEU A 237 -19.50 -10.11 -18.25
CA LEU A 237 -20.87 -10.57 -18.04
C LEU A 237 -20.95 -11.86 -17.23
N ASP A 238 -20.00 -12.77 -17.42
CA ASP A 238 -19.89 -14.01 -16.63
C ASP A 238 -19.68 -13.68 -15.14
N THR A 239 -18.68 -12.84 -14.85
CA THR A 239 -18.35 -12.43 -13.47
C THR A 239 -19.51 -11.69 -12.80
N LEU A 240 -20.18 -10.78 -13.51
CA LEU A 240 -21.32 -10.03 -12.97
C LEU A 240 -22.52 -10.95 -12.65
N ARG A 241 -22.76 -11.99 -13.47
CA ARG A 241 -23.82 -12.99 -13.19
C ARG A 241 -23.52 -13.82 -11.95
N ASP A 242 -22.25 -14.05 -11.67
CA ASP A 242 -21.78 -14.71 -10.45
C ASP A 242 -21.80 -13.73 -9.23
N GLY A 243 -22.27 -12.49 -9.41
CA GLY A 243 -22.35 -11.46 -8.35
C GLY A 243 -21.00 -10.81 -8.02
N GLY A 244 -19.97 -11.05 -8.84
CA GLY A 244 -18.64 -10.49 -8.67
C GLY A 244 -18.49 -9.09 -9.27
N GLN A 245 -17.30 -8.51 -9.08
CA GLN A 245 -16.89 -7.24 -9.68
C GLN A 245 -15.71 -7.45 -10.63
N CYS A 246 -15.61 -6.64 -11.69
CA CYS A 246 -14.52 -6.72 -12.66
C CYS A 246 -13.72 -5.43 -12.71
N LEU A 247 -12.39 -5.57 -12.75
CA LEU A 247 -11.47 -4.53 -13.18
C LEU A 247 -10.83 -4.96 -14.50
N VAL A 248 -11.01 -4.15 -15.55
CA VAL A 248 -10.46 -4.43 -16.88
C VAL A 248 -9.34 -3.45 -17.19
N PHE A 249 -8.15 -3.98 -17.45
CA PHE A 249 -6.99 -3.19 -17.85
C PHE A 249 -6.88 -3.11 -19.37
N GLU A 250 -6.75 -1.90 -19.88
CA GLU A 250 -6.65 -1.58 -21.30
C GLU A 250 -5.37 -0.78 -21.57
N SER A 251 -4.82 -0.92 -22.77
CA SER A 251 -3.49 -0.36 -23.11
C SER A 251 -3.47 1.16 -23.32
N SER A 252 -4.63 1.81 -23.45
CA SER A 252 -4.71 3.26 -23.63
C SER A 252 -6.02 3.83 -23.08
N ARG A 253 -6.02 5.12 -22.74
CA ARG A 253 -7.23 5.83 -22.29
C ARG A 253 -8.37 5.76 -23.31
N ARG A 254 -8.04 5.80 -24.61
CA ARG A 254 -9.02 5.65 -25.69
C ARG A 254 -9.64 4.25 -25.68
N ASN A 255 -8.84 3.21 -25.45
CA ASN A 255 -9.36 1.84 -25.37
C ASN A 255 -10.20 1.64 -24.11
N CYS A 256 -9.78 2.17 -22.95
CA CYS A 256 -10.61 2.14 -21.72
C CYS A 256 -12.02 2.70 -21.97
N THR A 257 -12.11 3.89 -22.58
CA THR A 257 -13.40 4.53 -22.86
C THR A 257 -14.19 3.80 -23.94
N GLY A 258 -13.52 3.25 -24.95
CA GLY A 258 -14.13 2.43 -26.00
C GLY A 258 -14.73 1.15 -25.43
N PHE A 259 -13.94 0.39 -24.66
CA PHE A 259 -14.37 -0.83 -24.01
C PHE A 259 -15.53 -0.57 -23.05
N ALA A 260 -15.44 0.45 -22.19
CA ALA A 260 -16.50 0.80 -21.25
C ALA A 260 -17.84 1.08 -21.96
N LYS A 261 -17.83 1.80 -23.08
CA LYS A 261 -19.04 2.05 -23.90
C LYS A 261 -19.61 0.79 -24.54
N THR A 262 -18.75 -0.14 -24.95
CA THR A 262 -19.18 -1.42 -25.55
C THR A 262 -19.74 -2.35 -24.47
N ALA A 263 -19.05 -2.47 -23.34
CA ALA A 263 -19.45 -3.29 -22.21
C ALA A 263 -20.78 -2.81 -21.62
N SER A 264 -20.96 -1.50 -21.41
CA SER A 264 -22.15 -0.93 -20.74
C SER A 264 -23.47 -1.31 -21.42
N ARG A 265 -23.52 -1.34 -22.76
CA ARG A 265 -24.71 -1.74 -23.53
C ARG A 265 -25.14 -3.19 -23.26
N ASN A 266 -24.20 -4.05 -22.91
CA ASN A 266 -24.45 -5.45 -22.61
C ASN A 266 -24.67 -5.66 -21.12
N VAL A 267 -23.92 -4.96 -20.27
CA VAL A 267 -24.07 -4.98 -18.81
C VAL A 267 -25.46 -4.49 -18.40
N ALA A 268 -25.99 -3.43 -19.03
CA ALA A 268 -27.32 -2.90 -18.73
C ALA A 268 -28.46 -3.94 -18.88
N LYS A 269 -28.23 -5.01 -19.65
CA LYS A 269 -29.21 -6.09 -19.87
C LYS A 269 -29.21 -7.15 -18.76
N VAL A 270 -28.14 -7.21 -17.95
CA VAL A 270 -28.00 -8.17 -16.85
C VAL A 270 -28.24 -7.56 -15.47
N LEU A 271 -28.24 -6.22 -15.36
CA LEU A 271 -28.58 -5.52 -14.13
C LEU A 271 -30.07 -5.66 -13.78
N SER A 272 -30.35 -5.86 -12.50
CA SER A 272 -31.69 -5.78 -11.92
C SER A 272 -32.21 -4.35 -11.89
N GLU A 273 -33.54 -4.18 -11.77
CA GLU A 273 -34.16 -2.85 -11.69
C GLU A 273 -33.67 -2.05 -10.47
N ASN A 274 -33.39 -2.72 -9.35
CA ASN A 274 -32.85 -2.07 -8.15
C ASN A 274 -31.41 -1.57 -8.39
N GLU A 275 -30.57 -2.35 -9.07
CA GLU A 275 -29.20 -1.92 -9.40
C GLU A 275 -29.20 -0.76 -10.38
N LYS A 276 -30.11 -0.75 -11.36
CA LYS A 276 -30.27 0.39 -12.27
C LYS A 276 -30.70 1.64 -11.52
N ALA A 277 -31.68 1.54 -10.63
CA ALA A 277 -32.13 2.66 -9.82
C ALA A 277 -31.01 3.21 -8.92
N ALA A 278 -30.21 2.34 -8.31
CA ALA A 278 -29.06 2.76 -7.50
C ALA A 278 -27.97 3.45 -8.32
N LEU A 279 -27.77 3.05 -9.59
CA LEU A 279 -26.81 3.70 -10.49
C LEU A 279 -27.27 5.08 -10.98
N ASP A 280 -28.58 5.33 -11.06
CA ASP A 280 -29.11 6.64 -11.44
C ASP A 280 -28.96 7.71 -10.33
N GLU A 281 -28.64 7.28 -9.10
CA GLU A 281 -28.39 8.16 -7.94
C GLU A 281 -26.92 8.59 -7.78
N ILE A 282 -26.01 8.05 -8.60
CA ILE A 282 -24.55 8.31 -8.57
C ILE A 282 -24.14 9.26 -9.70
#